data_AF-A0AAQ1GMC3-F1
#
_entry.id   AF-A0AAQ1GMC3-F1
#
_cell.length_a   1.000
_cell.length_b   1.000
_cell.length_c   1.000
_cell.angle_alpha   90.00
_cell.angle_beta   90.00
_cell.angle_gamma   90.00
#
_symmetry.space_group_name_H-M   'P 1'
#
loop_
_entity.id
_entity.type
_entity.pdbx_description
1 polymer ?
#
loop_
_entity_poly.entity_id
_entity_poly.type
_entity_poly.pdbx_seq_one_letter_code
_entity_poly.pdbx_strand_id
1 'polypeptide(L)'
;MKKALKLTLSACCCASAIGLGLGLVVEPAFAADSSDTAAPCGKLSGPGGPDAHFVLRDGEPVDFSSGGQTAHGKLRLFHEGALYHAYWQPAASAESYALANAAPNGVRLISTPPQGTPANDGKPGVDTPPLNVLSCPTL
;
A
#
# COMPACT_ATOMS: atom_id res chain seq x y z
N MET A 1 30.87 16.66 15.15
CA MET A 1 30.44 16.43 16.56
C MET A 1 29.31 15.43 16.53
N LYS A 2 29.54 14.17 16.94
CA LYS A 2 28.53 13.09 16.89
C LYS A 2 28.03 12.85 18.31
N LYS A 3 26.80 13.25 18.62
CA LYS A 3 26.10 12.84 19.85
C LYS A 3 25.09 11.77 19.48
N ALA A 4 25.40 10.52 19.79
CA ALA A 4 24.46 9.42 19.69
C ALA A 4 23.61 9.39 20.97
N LEU A 5 22.31 9.58 20.83
CA LEU A 5 21.34 9.48 21.91
C LEU A 5 20.76 8.06 21.90
N LYS A 6 21.11 7.25 22.90
CA LYS A 6 20.51 5.92 23.10
C LYS A 6 19.26 6.09 23.95
N LEU A 7 18.09 5.91 23.36
CA LEU A 7 16.85 5.70 24.10
C LEU A 7 16.67 4.21 24.36
N THR A 8 16.58 3.84 25.63
CA THR A 8 16.21 2.50 26.07
C THR A 8 14.72 2.51 26.39
N LEU A 9 13.90 1.76 25.63
CA LEU A 9 12.50 1.53 25.98
C LEU A 9 12.33 0.09 26.48
N SER A 10 11.76 0.01 27.68
CA SER A 10 11.50 -1.18 28.48
C SER A 10 10.47 -2.10 27.82
N ALA A 11 10.87 -3.31 27.45
CA ALA A 11 9.93 -4.35 27.01
C ALA A 11 9.37 -5.09 28.24
N CYS A 12 8.05 -5.04 28.38
CA CYS A 12 7.29 -5.74 29.42
C CYS A 12 7.35 -7.26 29.14
N CYS A 13 7.96 -8.02 30.05
CA CYS A 13 8.04 -9.48 29.99
C CYS A 13 6.68 -10.12 30.28
N CYS A 14 6.07 -10.76 29.28
CA CYS A 14 5.15 -11.86 29.53
C CYS A 14 5.98 -13.14 29.71
N ALA A 15 5.94 -13.66 30.94
CA ALA A 15 6.70 -14.80 31.39
C ALA A 15 6.08 -16.13 30.93
N SER A 16 6.93 -17.02 30.41
CA SER A 16 6.69 -18.47 30.40
C SER A 16 7.98 -19.15 30.83
N ALA A 17 7.97 -19.75 32.02
CA ALA A 17 9.07 -20.49 32.61
C ALA A 17 9.28 -21.84 31.92
N ILE A 18 10.54 -22.24 31.68
CA ILE A 18 11.03 -23.64 31.64
C ILE A 18 12.55 -23.64 31.87
N GLY A 19 13.03 -24.40 32.86
CA GLY A 19 14.27 -25.20 32.79
C GLY A 19 15.61 -24.59 33.24
N LEU A 20 16.11 -25.00 34.41
CA LEU A 20 17.52 -24.88 34.82
C LEU A 20 18.44 -25.72 33.91
N GLY A 21 19.50 -25.11 33.38
CA GLY A 21 20.63 -25.82 32.78
C GLY A 21 21.72 -24.83 32.32
N LEU A 22 22.89 -24.86 32.96
CA LEU A 22 24.08 -24.14 32.51
C LEU A 22 24.45 -24.60 31.10
N GLY A 23 24.35 -23.71 30.13
CA GLY A 23 24.80 -23.96 28.76
C GLY A 23 24.58 -22.72 27.89
N LEU A 24 25.65 -22.27 27.25
CA LEU A 24 25.74 -21.24 26.22
C LEU A 24 24.37 -20.79 25.63
N VAL A 25 23.93 -19.58 25.94
CA VAL A 25 22.75 -19.00 25.29
C VAL A 25 23.17 -18.58 23.88
N VAL A 26 22.89 -19.42 22.89
CA VAL A 26 22.77 -18.96 21.51
C VAL A 26 21.46 -18.18 21.47
N GLU A 27 21.55 -16.86 21.48
CA GLU A 27 20.41 -16.00 21.17
C GLU A 27 19.92 -16.36 19.76
N PRO A 28 18.62 -16.67 19.57
CA PRO A 28 18.06 -16.60 18.24
C PRO A 28 18.13 -15.14 17.83
N ALA A 29 19.04 -14.82 16.91
CA ALA A 29 18.90 -13.62 16.11
C ALA A 29 17.55 -13.73 15.40
N PHE A 30 16.53 -13.03 15.90
CA PHE A 30 15.41 -12.63 15.06
C PHE A 30 16.01 -11.68 14.02
N ALA A 31 16.49 -12.27 12.93
CA ALA A 31 16.64 -11.56 11.69
C ALA A 31 15.22 -11.07 11.35
N ALA A 32 14.95 -9.81 11.70
CA ALA A 32 13.96 -9.05 10.96
C ALA A 32 14.54 -8.90 9.54
N ASP A 33 14.36 -9.94 8.72
CA ASP A 33 14.35 -9.76 7.28
C ASP A 33 13.07 -8.99 6.99
N SER A 34 13.14 -7.67 7.17
CA SER A 34 12.13 -6.74 6.71
C SER A 34 12.63 -6.04 5.46
N SER A 35 13.28 -6.79 4.57
CA SER A 35 13.02 -6.61 3.16
C SER A 35 11.64 -7.20 2.89
N ASP A 36 10.60 -6.42 3.14
CA ASP A 36 9.27 -6.67 2.57
C ASP A 36 9.33 -6.41 1.05
N THR A 37 10.29 -7.06 0.38
CA THR A 37 10.40 -7.19 -1.07
C THR A 37 9.52 -8.35 -1.53
N ALA A 38 8.31 -8.43 -0.97
CA ALA A 38 7.27 -9.24 -1.59
C ALA A 38 7.14 -8.73 -3.04
N ALA A 39 7.29 -9.63 -4.00
CA ALA A 39 7.11 -9.28 -5.40
C ALA A 39 5.72 -8.65 -5.56
N PRO A 40 5.59 -7.55 -6.34
CA PRO A 40 4.30 -6.93 -6.54
C PRO A 40 3.33 -7.94 -7.13
N CYS A 41 2.12 -7.96 -6.59
CA CYS A 41 1.09 -8.87 -7.04
C CYS A 41 0.48 -8.44 -8.37
N GLY A 42 0.68 -7.18 -8.75
CA GLY A 42 0.10 -6.58 -9.92
C GLY A 42 0.49 -5.12 -10.08
N LYS A 43 -0.15 -4.45 -11.04
CA LYS A 43 0.15 -3.08 -11.41
C LYS A 43 -1.14 -2.30 -11.69
N LEU A 44 -1.20 -1.06 -11.21
CA LEU A 44 -2.17 -0.06 -11.66
C LEU A 44 -1.53 0.77 -12.76
N SER A 45 -2.19 0.86 -13.91
CA SER A 45 -1.72 1.63 -15.06
C SER A 45 -2.87 2.30 -15.79
N GLY A 46 -2.57 3.35 -16.55
CA GLY A 46 -3.54 3.99 -17.42
C GLY A 46 -3.95 3.10 -18.61
N PRO A 47 -4.90 3.58 -19.42
CA PRO A 47 -5.28 2.90 -20.65
C PRO A 47 -4.12 2.96 -21.65
N GLY A 48 -3.66 1.80 -22.10
CA GLY A 48 -2.50 1.69 -23.01
C GLY A 48 -1.50 0.61 -22.63
N GLY A 49 -1.69 -0.05 -21.48
CA GLY A 49 -0.90 -1.18 -21.03
C GLY A 49 -0.15 -0.92 -19.74
N PRO A 50 0.68 -1.87 -19.28
CA PRO A 50 1.28 -1.85 -17.94
C PRO A 50 2.20 -0.66 -17.69
N ASP A 51 2.73 -0.02 -18.73
CA ASP A 51 3.64 1.12 -18.60
C ASP A 51 2.96 2.47 -18.83
N ALA A 52 1.64 2.48 -19.07
CA ALA A 52 0.88 3.69 -19.29
C ALA A 52 0.69 4.48 -17.98
N HIS A 53 1.04 5.77 -18.04
CA HIS A 53 0.74 6.74 -16.99
C HIS A 53 -0.76 7.01 -16.90
N PHE A 54 -1.20 7.54 -15.76
CA PHE A 54 -2.57 8.00 -15.55
C PHE A 54 -2.60 9.27 -14.71
N VAL A 55 -3.68 10.04 -14.82
CA VAL A 55 -3.83 11.29 -14.05
C VAL A 55 -4.60 11.02 -12.75
N LEU A 56 -4.06 11.46 -11.61
CA LEU A 56 -4.73 11.35 -10.32
C LEU A 56 -5.90 12.36 -10.25
N ARG A 57 -7.08 11.94 -10.73
CA ARG A 57 -8.35 12.70 -10.72
C ARG A 57 -9.54 11.73 -10.67
N ASP A 58 -10.69 12.22 -10.20
CA ASP A 58 -11.92 11.41 -10.21
C ASP A 58 -12.31 11.03 -11.65
N GLY A 59 -12.72 9.79 -11.84
CA GLY A 59 -13.15 9.24 -13.13
C GLY A 59 -12.02 8.81 -14.06
N GLU A 60 -10.75 9.01 -13.70
CA GLU A 60 -9.63 8.57 -14.53
C GLU A 60 -9.67 7.04 -14.76
N PRO A 61 -9.63 6.55 -16.01
CA PRO A 61 -9.53 5.12 -16.29
C PRO A 61 -8.19 4.58 -15.80
N VAL A 62 -8.23 3.54 -14.97
CA VAL A 62 -7.04 2.86 -14.45
C VAL A 62 -7.32 1.37 -14.41
N ASP A 63 -6.44 0.60 -15.01
CA ASP A 63 -6.52 -0.85 -15.09
C ASP A 63 -5.62 -1.48 -14.02
N PHE A 64 -6.12 -2.53 -13.38
CA PHE A 64 -5.32 -3.39 -12.52
C PHE A 64 -4.94 -4.66 -13.27
N SER A 65 -3.65 -4.92 -13.44
CA SER A 65 -3.13 -6.13 -14.09
C SER A 65 -2.43 -7.04 -13.08
N SER A 66 -2.78 -8.32 -13.08
CA SER A 66 -2.20 -9.34 -12.19
C SER A 66 -2.33 -10.74 -12.82
N GLY A 67 -1.27 -11.56 -12.74
CA GLY A 67 -1.33 -12.95 -13.19
C GLY A 67 -1.74 -13.15 -14.67
N GLY A 68 -1.48 -12.17 -15.53
CA GLY A 68 -1.90 -12.19 -16.94
C GLY A 68 -3.37 -11.82 -17.18
N GLN A 69 -4.10 -11.42 -16.15
CA GLN A 69 -5.45 -10.87 -16.22
C GLN A 69 -5.42 -9.35 -16.03
N THR A 70 -6.40 -8.66 -16.61
CA THR A 70 -6.60 -7.22 -16.45
C THR A 70 -8.02 -6.96 -16.00
N ALA A 71 -8.18 -6.30 -14.85
CA ALA A 71 -9.44 -5.75 -14.39
C ALA A 71 -9.50 -4.27 -14.74
N HIS A 72 -10.47 -3.90 -15.56
CA HIS A 72 -10.72 -2.49 -15.87
C HIS A 72 -11.35 -1.78 -14.69
N GLY A 73 -10.99 -0.52 -14.48
CA GLY A 73 -11.52 0.28 -13.39
C GLY A 73 -11.34 1.77 -13.62
N LYS A 74 -11.65 2.52 -12.58
CA LYS A 74 -11.46 3.97 -12.56
C LYS A 74 -11.05 4.45 -11.18
N LEU A 75 -10.40 5.60 -11.15
CA LEU A 75 -10.14 6.32 -9.91
C LEU A 75 -11.41 6.99 -9.41
N ARG A 76 -11.59 6.92 -8.10
CA ARG A 76 -12.53 7.73 -7.34
C ARG A 76 -11.73 8.59 -6.40
N LEU A 77 -11.93 9.90 -6.46
CA LEU A 77 -11.17 10.83 -5.62
C LEU A 77 -12.09 11.59 -4.68
N PHE A 78 -11.65 11.63 -3.43
CA PHE A 78 -12.31 12.35 -2.36
C PHE A 78 -11.31 13.27 -1.68
N HIS A 79 -11.80 14.31 -1.02
CA HIS A 79 -10.95 15.22 -0.28
C HIS A 79 -11.51 15.54 1.10
N GLU A 80 -10.60 15.82 2.02
CA GLU A 80 -10.87 16.33 3.35
C GLU A 80 -9.93 17.51 3.59
N GLY A 81 -10.46 18.73 3.49
CA GLY A 81 -9.63 19.94 3.46
C GLY A 81 -8.64 19.91 2.29
N ALA A 82 -7.35 19.88 2.59
CA ALA A 82 -6.26 19.83 1.61
C ALA A 82 -5.76 18.41 1.29
N LEU A 83 -6.25 17.39 2.00
CA LEU A 83 -5.86 16.00 1.78
C LEU A 83 -6.76 15.36 0.71
N TYR A 84 -6.15 14.64 -0.23
CA TYR A 84 -6.87 13.86 -1.23
C TYR A 84 -6.72 12.36 -0.94
N HIS A 85 -7.85 11.66 -0.94
CA HIS A 85 -7.94 10.21 -0.83
C HIS A 85 -8.27 9.64 -2.20
N ALA A 86 -7.37 8.82 -2.73
CA ALA A 86 -7.58 8.10 -3.99
C ALA A 86 -8.06 6.69 -3.70
N TYR A 87 -9.07 6.26 -4.45
CA TYR A 87 -9.59 4.90 -4.46
C TYR A 87 -9.60 4.38 -5.89
N TRP A 88 -9.38 3.09 -6.07
CA TRP A 88 -9.60 2.39 -7.33
C TRP A 88 -10.88 1.57 -7.23
N GLN A 89 -11.75 1.70 -8.21
CA GLN A 89 -13.00 0.97 -8.29
C GLN A 89 -13.01 0.12 -9.57
N PRO A 90 -13.10 -1.22 -9.47
CA PRO A 90 -13.30 -2.08 -10.62
C PRO A 90 -14.60 -1.73 -11.35
N ALA A 91 -14.61 -1.79 -12.68
CA ALA A 91 -15.81 -1.48 -13.48
C ALA A 91 -16.98 -2.43 -13.20
N ALA A 92 -16.68 -3.69 -12.83
CA ALA A 92 -17.67 -4.71 -12.52
C ALA A 92 -18.13 -4.72 -11.04
N SER A 93 -17.62 -3.81 -10.19
CA SER A 93 -17.90 -3.82 -8.75
C SER A 93 -18.27 -2.43 -8.21
N ALA A 94 -19.15 -2.42 -7.20
CA ALA A 94 -19.42 -1.23 -6.41
C ALA A 94 -18.34 -0.97 -5.34
N GLU A 95 -17.51 -1.98 -5.05
CA GLU A 95 -16.46 -1.90 -4.05
C GLU A 95 -15.34 -0.96 -4.49
N SER A 96 -14.80 -0.20 -3.54
CA SER A 96 -13.70 0.74 -3.78
C SER A 96 -12.53 0.39 -2.88
N TYR A 97 -11.34 0.41 -3.45
CA TYR A 97 -10.10 0.06 -2.77
C TYR A 97 -9.26 1.31 -2.58
N ALA A 98 -8.98 1.70 -1.34
CA ALA A 98 -8.08 2.80 -1.05
C ALA A 98 -6.67 2.49 -1.57
N LEU A 99 -6.03 3.47 -2.20
CA LEU A 99 -4.63 3.41 -2.61
C LEU A 99 -3.77 3.83 -1.42
N ALA A 100 -3.37 2.87 -0.59
CA ALA A 100 -2.53 3.11 0.58
C ALA A 100 -1.04 3.01 0.19
N ASN A 101 -0.32 4.12 0.24
CA ASN A 101 1.13 4.15 -0.05
C ASN A 101 1.88 3.16 0.85
N ALA A 102 2.68 2.29 0.24
CA ALA A 102 3.41 1.23 0.92
C ALA A 102 4.90 1.15 0.52
N ALA A 103 5.27 1.70 -0.63
CA ALA A 103 6.65 1.82 -1.09
C ALA A 103 6.77 2.98 -2.11
N PRO A 104 7.98 3.38 -2.52
CA PRO A 104 8.14 4.25 -3.68
C PRO A 104 7.45 3.62 -4.91
N ASN A 105 6.50 4.36 -5.51
CA ASN A 105 5.64 3.86 -6.60
C ASN A 105 4.90 2.56 -6.27
N GLY A 106 4.61 2.31 -4.99
CA GLY A 106 3.97 1.09 -4.51
C GLY A 106 2.79 1.38 -3.58
N VAL A 107 1.67 0.73 -3.83
CA VAL A 107 0.44 0.87 -3.05
C VAL A 107 -0.08 -0.49 -2.58
N ARG A 108 -0.83 -0.48 -1.48
CA ARG A 108 -1.73 -1.56 -1.10
C ARG A 108 -3.15 -1.13 -1.44
N LEU A 109 -3.90 -2.03 -2.07
CA LEU A 109 -5.34 -1.91 -2.25
C LEU A 109 -6.04 -2.41 -0.99
N ILE A 110 -6.79 -1.54 -0.33
CA ILE A 110 -7.52 -1.83 0.91
C ILE A 110 -9.00 -1.58 0.67
N SER A 111 -9.83 -2.60 0.79
CA SER A 111 -11.28 -2.43 0.73
C SER A 111 -11.76 -1.65 1.96
N THR A 112 -12.26 -0.45 1.73
CA THR A 112 -12.82 0.42 2.78
C THR A 112 -13.80 1.41 2.15
N PRO A 113 -14.86 1.83 2.88
CA PRO A 113 -15.71 2.91 2.43
C PRO A 113 -14.89 4.19 2.15
N PRO A 114 -15.21 4.93 1.07
CA PRO A 114 -14.57 6.20 0.80
C PRO A 114 -14.76 7.22 1.92
N GLN A 115 -13.70 7.97 2.19
CA GLN A 115 -13.64 9.03 3.21
C GLN A 115 -13.56 10.40 2.54
N GLY A 116 -14.26 11.38 3.10
CA GLY A 116 -14.29 12.77 2.61
C GLY A 116 -15.39 13.04 1.58
N THR A 117 -15.29 14.17 0.90
CA THR A 117 -16.24 14.62 -0.14
C THR A 117 -15.70 14.38 -1.55
N PRO A 118 -16.54 14.01 -2.55
CA PRO A 118 -16.07 13.81 -3.92
C PRO A 118 -15.32 15.03 -4.49
N ALA A 119 -14.18 14.79 -5.12
CA ALA A 119 -13.39 15.83 -5.79
C ALA A 119 -13.81 15.93 -7.27
N ASN A 120 -14.54 16.99 -7.63
CA ASN A 120 -15.23 17.06 -8.93
C ASN A 120 -14.53 17.96 -9.99
N ASP A 121 -13.40 18.58 -9.65
CA ASP A 121 -12.76 19.60 -10.50
C ASP A 121 -11.46 19.13 -11.17
N GLY A 122 -11.29 17.82 -11.35
CA GLY A 122 -10.07 17.25 -11.93
C GLY A 122 -8.82 17.38 -11.04
N LYS A 123 -8.98 17.83 -9.79
CA LYS A 123 -7.90 17.92 -8.80
C LYS A 123 -7.63 16.55 -8.14
N PRO A 124 -6.38 16.27 -7.72
CA PRO A 124 -5.20 17.12 -7.84
C PRO A 124 -4.59 17.16 -9.25
N GLY A 125 -4.99 16.28 -10.16
CA GLY A 125 -4.61 16.35 -11.59
C GLY A 125 -3.14 16.01 -11.84
N VAL A 126 -2.55 15.18 -10.99
CA VAL A 126 -1.11 14.85 -11.02
C VAL A 126 -0.88 13.69 -11.98
N ASP A 127 0.01 13.86 -12.97
CA ASP A 127 0.49 12.75 -13.79
C ASP A 127 1.24 11.74 -12.91
N THR A 128 0.78 10.49 -12.93
CA THR A 128 1.23 9.43 -12.03
C THR A 128 1.78 8.28 -12.87
N PRO A 129 3.04 7.85 -12.65
CA PRO A 129 3.55 6.66 -13.30
C PRO A 129 2.78 5.42 -12.80
N PRO A 130 2.80 4.30 -13.55
CA PRO A 130 2.22 3.05 -13.09
C PRO A 130 2.64 2.69 -11.66
N LEU A 131 1.69 2.25 -10.85
CA LEU A 131 1.93 1.89 -9.45
C LEU A 131 1.99 0.38 -9.28
N ASN A 132 3.00 -0.10 -8.56
CA ASN A 132 3.08 -1.48 -8.12
C ASN A 132 2.05 -1.73 -7.02
N VAL A 133 1.32 -2.82 -7.11
CA VAL A 133 0.39 -3.24 -6.06
C VAL A 133 1.05 -4.32 -5.22
N LEU A 134 1.10 -4.11 -3.91
CA LEU A 134 1.80 -4.96 -2.94
C LEU A 134 0.85 -5.80 -2.06
N SER A 135 -0.47 -5.65 -2.24
CA SER A 135 -1.48 -6.52 -1.65
C SER A 135 -2.26 -7.21 -2.77
N CYS A 136 -2.51 -8.52 -2.66
CA CYS A 136 -3.27 -9.27 -3.67
C CYS A 136 -4.77 -9.29 -3.32
N PRO A 137 -5.60 -8.31 -3.72
CA PRO A 137 -7.03 -8.45 -3.57
C PRO A 137 -7.54 -9.58 -4.47
N THR A 138 -8.54 -10.32 -4.01
CA THR A 138 -9.31 -11.23 -4.85
C THR A 138 -10.40 -10.40 -5.52
N LEU A 139 -10.24 -10.15 -6.83
CA LEU A 139 -11.14 -9.31 -7.63
C LEU A 139 -12.07 -10.15 -8.50
#